data_AF-A0A016SV17-F1
#
_entry.id   AF-A0A016SV17-F1
#
_cell.length_a   1.000
_cell.length_b   1.000
_cell.length_c   1.000
_cell.angle_alpha   90.00
_cell.angle_beta   90.00
_cell.angle_gamma   90.00
#
_symmetry.space_group_name_H-M   'P 1'
#
loop_
_entity.id
_entity.type
_entity.pdbx_description
1 polymer ?
#
loop_
_entity_poly.entity_id
_entity_poly.type
_entity_poly.pdbx_seq_one_letter_code
_entity_poly.pdbx_strand_id
1 'polypeptide(L)'
;MSVFSSTFFWKIFSMAKPATGNVYSRHEDHTMEVVRSHYQGGNGLQLVADGAYDSTGYQTLIGKVVLSDTLTKLILRTEVLHRSGTGENDLLQKSSVSPTKAML
;
A
#
# COMPACT_ATOMS: atom_id res chain seq x y z
N MET A 1 17.41 28.48 10.74
CA MET A 1 16.35 28.83 9.77
C MET A 1 16.05 27.60 8.93
N SER A 2 14.81 27.15 8.86
CA SER A 2 14.43 26.04 7.98
C SER A 2 14.31 26.55 6.55
N VAL A 3 15.09 26.00 5.63
CA VAL A 3 14.97 26.23 4.17
C VAL A 3 13.74 25.52 3.57
N PHE A 4 13.02 24.74 4.37
CA PHE A 4 11.83 24.01 3.95
C PHE A 4 10.63 24.41 4.83
N SER A 5 9.71 25.18 4.26
CA SER A 5 8.39 25.38 4.88
C SER A 5 7.48 24.19 4.54
N SER A 6 6.54 23.89 5.43
CA SER A 6 5.49 22.89 5.19
C SER A 6 4.70 23.22 3.91
N THR A 7 4.42 24.49 3.65
CA THR A 7 3.72 24.95 2.45
C THR A 7 4.49 24.67 1.16
N PHE A 8 5.80 24.88 1.17
CA PHE A 8 6.66 24.59 0.03
C PHE A 8 6.72 23.08 -0.22
N PHE A 9 6.87 22.27 0.84
CA PHE A 9 6.83 20.81 0.74
C PHE A 9 5.54 20.31 0.08
N TRP A 10 4.37 20.73 0.57
CA TRP A 10 3.09 20.25 0.05
C TRP A 10 2.85 20.64 -1.41
N LYS A 11 3.35 21.81 -1.82
CA LYS A 11 3.29 22.25 -3.22
C LYS A 11 4.13 21.35 -4.13
N ILE A 12 5.37 21.05 -3.75
CA ILE A 12 6.23 20.15 -4.51
C ILE A 12 5.65 18.73 -4.51
N PHE A 13 5.19 18.24 -3.36
CA PHE A 13 4.60 16.93 -3.23
C PHE A 13 3.35 16.77 -4.10
N SER A 14 2.44 17.74 -4.11
CA SER A 14 1.22 17.66 -4.93
C SER A 14 1.53 17.63 -6.42
N MET A 15 2.57 18.34 -6.87
CA MET A 15 3.05 18.30 -8.25
C MET A 15 3.69 16.96 -8.61
N ALA A 16 4.45 16.36 -7.69
CA ALA A 16 5.13 15.08 -7.92
C ALA A 16 4.21 13.85 -7.74
N LYS A 17 3.12 13.99 -6.99
CA LYS A 17 2.21 12.89 -6.64
C LYS A 17 1.65 12.16 -7.88
N PRO A 18 1.19 12.81 -8.95
CA PRO A 18 0.68 12.11 -10.14
C PRO A 18 1.76 11.29 -10.85
N ALA A 19 2.97 11.86 -11.00
CA ALA A 19 4.10 11.16 -11.63
C ALA A 19 4.51 9.93 -10.80
N THR A 20 4.56 10.10 -9.49
CA THR A 20 4.82 9.01 -8.53
C THR A 20 3.75 7.91 -8.67
N GLY A 21 2.47 8.29 -8.71
CA GLY A 21 1.35 7.37 -8.91
C GLY A 21 1.47 6.55 -10.20
N ASN A 22 1.81 7.19 -11.32
CA ASN A 22 2.00 6.49 -12.60
C ASN A 22 3.11 5.44 -12.57
N VAL A 23 4.22 5.72 -11.88
CA VAL A 23 5.32 4.75 -11.72
C VAL A 23 4.86 3.56 -10.89
N TYR A 24 4.17 3.80 -9.78
CA TYR A 24 3.64 2.73 -8.93
C TYR A 24 2.61 1.87 -9.67
N SER A 25 1.67 2.47 -10.40
CA SER A 25 0.67 1.71 -11.15
C SER A 25 1.30 0.83 -12.23
N ARG A 26 2.26 1.35 -13.01
CA ARG A 26 2.96 0.54 -14.01
C ARG A 26 3.77 -0.59 -13.38
N HIS A 27 4.37 -0.35 -12.22
CA HIS A 27 5.10 -1.37 -11.49
C HIS A 27 4.16 -2.47 -10.97
N GLU A 28 2.99 -2.09 -10.44
CA GLU A 28 1.95 -3.03 -9.98
C GLU A 28 1.44 -3.89 -11.14
N ASP A 29 1.13 -3.27 -12.29
CA ASP A 29 0.69 -3.99 -13.49
C ASP A 29 1.73 -5.03 -13.95
N HIS A 30 2.99 -4.63 -14.01
CA HIS A 30 4.09 -5.53 -14.40
C HIS A 30 4.32 -6.65 -13.38
N THR A 31 4.25 -6.34 -12.09
CA THR A 31 4.36 -7.34 -11.02
C THR A 31 3.25 -8.37 -11.15
N MET A 32 2.02 -7.93 -11.37
CA MET A 32 0.87 -8.82 -11.54
C MET A 32 0.93 -9.62 -12.85
N GLU A 33 1.54 -9.09 -13.90
CA GLU A 33 1.83 -9.83 -15.14
C GLU A 33 2.82 -10.97 -14.88
N VAL A 34 3.93 -10.70 -14.18
CA VAL A 34 4.93 -11.71 -13.82
C VAL A 34 4.32 -12.79 -12.92
N VAL A 35 3.52 -12.42 -11.93
CA VAL A 35 2.82 -13.39 -11.08
C VAL A 35 1.92 -14.27 -11.94
N ARG A 36 1.05 -13.67 -12.77
CA ARG A 36 0.12 -14.43 -13.63
C ARG A 36 0.83 -15.40 -14.58
N SER A 37 1.98 -15.04 -15.14
CA SER A 37 2.72 -15.92 -16.05
C SER A 37 3.22 -17.21 -15.37
N HIS A 38 3.48 -17.17 -14.06
CA HIS A 38 3.95 -18.34 -13.30
C HIS A 38 2.81 -19.28 -12.86
N TYR A 39 1.55 -18.85 -12.95
CA TYR A 39 0.37 -19.65 -12.54
C TYR A 39 -0.46 -20.17 -13.72
N GLN A 40 0.06 -20.12 -14.95
CA GLN A 40 -0.64 -20.63 -16.15
C GLN A 40 -1.00 -22.13 -16.07
N GLY A 41 -0.34 -22.89 -15.19
CA GLY A 41 -0.60 -24.33 -14.95
C GLY A 41 -1.76 -24.67 -14.02
N GLY A 42 -2.56 -23.69 -13.58
CA GLY A 42 -3.80 -23.95 -12.82
C GLY A 42 -3.61 -24.17 -11.32
N ASN A 43 -2.41 -23.99 -10.79
CA ASN A 43 -2.22 -23.90 -9.35
C ASN A 43 -2.88 -22.60 -8.84
N GLY A 44 -3.60 -22.67 -7.72
CA GLY A 44 -4.11 -21.47 -7.06
C GLY A 44 -2.97 -20.56 -6.58
N LEU A 45 -3.25 -19.26 -6.48
CA LEU A 45 -2.30 -18.26 -6.02
C LEU A 45 -1.82 -18.59 -4.60
N GLN A 46 -0.50 -18.66 -4.39
CA GLN A 46 0.09 -18.96 -3.09
C GLN A 46 0.52 -17.67 -2.39
N LEU A 47 -0.23 -17.28 -1.37
CA LEU A 47 -0.06 -16.00 -0.70
C LEU A 47 0.49 -16.17 0.71
N VAL A 48 1.38 -15.27 1.11
CA VAL A 48 1.79 -15.06 2.50
C VAL A 48 1.62 -13.60 2.85
N ALA A 49 0.99 -13.36 3.99
CA ALA A 49 0.90 -12.05 4.61
C ALA A 49 1.71 -12.05 5.91
N ASP A 50 2.46 -10.97 6.13
CA ASP A 50 3.14 -10.72 7.40
C ASP A 50 2.98 -9.25 7.79
N GLY A 51 3.07 -8.95 9.08
CA GLY A 51 2.96 -7.58 9.54
C GLY A 51 3.82 -7.28 10.76
N ALA A 52 4.46 -6.11 10.74
CA ALA A 52 5.24 -5.59 11.84
C ALA A 52 4.45 -4.48 12.55
N TYR A 53 4.50 -4.52 13.88
CA TYR A 53 3.84 -3.56 14.75
C TYR A 53 4.89 -2.80 15.53
N ASP A 54 4.88 -1.47 15.40
CA ASP A 54 5.70 -0.60 16.24
C ASP A 54 4.83 0.09 17.28
N SER A 55 5.13 -0.16 18.56
CA SER A 55 4.49 0.44 19.72
C SER A 55 5.44 1.35 20.50
N THR A 56 6.41 2.00 19.83
CA THR A 56 7.29 2.95 20.51
C THR A 56 6.55 4.23 20.95
N GLY A 57 6.08 4.23 22.20
CA GLY A 57 6.03 5.36 23.14
C GLY A 57 5.13 6.57 22.85
N TYR A 58 4.68 6.77 21.61
CA TYR A 58 3.74 7.83 21.23
C TYR A 58 2.48 7.22 20.61
N GLN A 59 1.34 7.85 20.84
CA GLN A 59 -0.04 7.38 20.58
C GLN A 59 -0.36 6.91 19.14
N THR A 60 0.61 6.92 18.22
CA THR A 60 0.50 6.39 16.86
C THR A 60 1.01 4.96 16.79
N LEU A 61 0.12 4.00 17.01
CA LEU A 61 0.34 2.62 16.56
C LEU A 61 0.38 2.63 15.02
N ILE A 62 1.55 2.33 14.46
CA ILE A 62 1.75 2.15 13.03
C ILE A 62 2.03 0.67 12.79
N GLY A 63 1.03 -0.04 12.29
CA GLY A 63 1.21 -1.38 11.75
C GLY A 63 1.62 -1.30 10.28
N LYS A 64 2.46 -2.21 9.82
CA LYS A 64 2.70 -2.42 8.38
C LYS A 64 2.35 -3.86 8.07
N VAL A 65 1.55 -4.08 7.03
CA VAL A 65 1.20 -5.41 6.54
C VAL A 65 1.69 -5.53 5.10
N VAL A 66 2.36 -6.63 4.79
CA VAL A 66 2.87 -6.96 3.46
C VAL A 66 2.18 -8.23 2.99
N LEU A 67 1.64 -8.22 1.78
CA LEU A 67 1.14 -9.39 1.08
C LEU A 67 2.13 -9.75 -0.02
N SER A 68 2.53 -11.00 -0.10
CA SER A 68 3.48 -11.51 -1.08
C SER A 68 2.99 -12.80 -1.73
N ASP A 69 3.43 -13.03 -2.96
CA ASP A 69 3.30 -14.31 -3.63
C ASP A 69 4.51 -15.19 -3.29
N THR A 70 4.27 -16.39 -2.78
CA THR A 70 5.37 -17.26 -2.30
C THR A 70 6.11 -17.95 -3.42
N LEU A 71 5.52 -18.08 -4.61
CA LEU A 71 6.15 -18.71 -5.77
C LEU A 71 7.19 -17.79 -6.40
N THR A 72 6.78 -16.56 -6.71
CA THR A 72 7.63 -15.53 -7.34
C THR A 72 8.41 -14.69 -6.33
N LYS A 73 8.06 -14.77 -5.03
CA LYS A 73 8.61 -13.93 -3.95
C LYS A 73 8.33 -12.44 -4.11
N LEU A 74 7.41 -12.06 -5.00
CA LEU A 74 7.06 -10.67 -5.25
C LEU A 74 6.09 -10.15 -4.20
N ILE A 75 6.29 -8.89 -3.78
CA ILE A 75 5.34 -8.17 -2.92
C ILE A 75 4.20 -7.67 -3.80
N LEU A 76 2.98 -8.07 -3.46
CA LEU A 76 1.77 -7.67 -4.18
C LEU A 76 1.15 -6.42 -3.56
N ARG A 77 1.28 -6.27 -2.24
CA ARG A 77 0.70 -5.14 -1.51
C ARG A 77 1.49 -4.83 -0.26
N THR A 78 1.55 -3.55 0.09
CA THR A 78 1.96 -3.10 1.42
C THR A 78 0.96 -2.08 1.91
N GLU A 79 0.41 -2.30 3.10
CA GLU A 79 -0.53 -1.39 3.73
C GLU A 79 0.01 -0.92 5.06
N VAL A 80 -0.14 0.37 5.33
CA VAL A 80 0.22 0.98 6.61
C VAL A 80 -1.07 1.21 7.39
N LEU A 81 -1.19 0.56 8.54
CA LEU A 81 -2.30 0.67 9.47
C LEU A 81 -1.99 1.75 10.50
N HIS A 82 -2.88 2.72 10.64
CA HIS A 82 -2.79 3.75 11.68
C HIS A 82 -4.00 3.63 12.60
N ARG A 83 -3.80 3.63 13.93
CA ARG A 83 -4.91 3.77 14.88
C ARG A 83 -5.40 5.22 14.84
N SER A 84 -6.65 5.45 14.42
CA SER A 84 -7.28 6.77 14.58
C SER A 84 -7.48 7.04 16.07
N GLY A 85 -6.86 8.10 16.58
CA GLY A 85 -6.98 8.51 17.96
C GLY A 85 -8.31 9.20 18.24
N THR A 86 -9.42 8.46 18.29
CA THR A 86 -10.64 8.84 19.03
C THR A 86 -11.53 7.62 19.22
N GLY A 87 -12.02 7.43 20.43
CA GLY A 87 -12.78 6.28 20.87
C GLY A 87 -14.08 6.04 20.11
N GLU A 88 -14.58 4.81 20.27
CA GLU A 88 -15.93 4.36 19.93
C GLU A 88 -16.33 4.61 18.47
N ASN A 89 -15.72 3.86 17.56
CA ASN A 89 -16.43 2.92 16.69
C ASN A 89 -15.37 2.23 15.83
N ASP A 90 -15.09 1.00 16.24
CA ASP A 90 -14.32 0.02 15.52
C ASP A 90 -14.91 -0.12 14.11
N LEU A 91 -14.21 0.38 13.09
CA LEU A 91 -14.27 -0.09 11.71
C LEU A 91 -13.15 0.62 10.93
N LEU A 92 -12.16 -0.18 10.54
CA LEU A 92 -11.11 0.07 9.57
C LEU A 92 -11.51 1.16 8.55
N GLN A 93 -11.01 2.39 8.73
CA GLN A 93 -11.15 3.43 7.70
C GLN A 93 -10.26 3.06 6.52
N LYS A 94 -10.85 2.32 5.58
CA LYS A 94 -10.38 2.11 4.23
C LYS A 94 -10.21 3.50 3.60
N SER A 95 -8.98 3.94 3.35
CA SER A 95 -8.76 5.06 2.44
C SER A 95 -9.34 4.65 1.08
N SER A 96 -10.47 5.22 0.72
CA SER A 96 -11.25 4.89 -0.46
C SER A 96 -10.47 5.25 -1.73
N VAL A 97 -9.78 4.26 -2.28
CA VAL A 97 -9.54 4.19 -3.73
C VAL A 97 -10.69 3.39 -4.31
N SER A 98 -11.51 4.07 -5.13
CA SER A 98 -12.69 3.48 -5.77
C SER A 98 -12.30 2.31 -6.67
N PRO A 99 -12.79 1.08 -6.44
CA PRO A 99 -12.67 0.00 -7.40
C PRO A 99 -13.83 0.15 -8.39
N THR A 100 -13.63 0.93 -9.44
CA THR A 100 -14.59 0.99 -10.56
C THR A 100 -13.87 0.76 -11.87
N LYS A 101 -13.33 -0.46 -12.03
CA LYS A 101 -13.27 -1.18 -13.32
C LYS A 101 -12.73 -2.60 -13.12
N ALA A 102 -13.56 -3.45 -12.54
CA ALA A 102 -13.43 -4.90 -12.65
C ALA A 102 -14.82 -5.52 -12.54
N MET A 103 -15.65 -5.30 -13.56
CA MET A 103 -16.78 -6.17 -13.88
C MET A 103 -16.86 -6.26 -15.40
N LEU A 104 -16.70 -7.49 -15.88
CA LEU A 104 -16.79 -8.01 -17.25
C LEU A 104 -15.63 -7.69 -18.19
#